data_AF-A0A9E9LDJ2-F1
#
_entry.id   AF-A0A9E9LDJ2-F1
#
_cell.length_a   1.000
_cell.length_b   1.000
_cell.length_c   1.000
_cell.angle_alpha   90.00
_cell.angle_beta   90.00
_cell.angle_gamma   90.00
#
_symmetry.space_group_name_H-M   'P 1'
#
loop_
_entity.id
_entity.type
_entity.pdbx_description
1 polymer ?
#
loop_
_entity_poly.entity_id
_entity_poly.type
_entity_poly.pdbx_seq_one_letter_code
_entity_poly.pdbx_strand_id
1 'polypeptide(L)'
;MEKISLPKELAIKMVKGSGKRVIALFADPNCHYCQQFEQNLEDVNDITVYVFPYNILSVDSVYLSHAIWCSADPAQAWEGWMLRREQPGRVPAGCLFPNEKILELGAELQVRATPTIYFADGSRVEGSISARRVEEKLASIQSG
;
A
#
# COMPACT_ATOMS: atom_id res chain seq x y z
N MET A 1 -1.82 11.90 8.49
CA MET A 1 -1.67 12.18 7.04
C MET A 1 -1.66 13.66 6.70
N GLU A 2 -2.00 14.59 7.59
CA GLU A 2 -1.76 16.02 7.33
C GLU A 2 -0.29 16.43 7.58
N LYS A 3 0.43 15.70 8.45
CA LYS A 3 1.87 15.93 8.70
C LYS A 3 2.80 15.43 7.59
N ILE A 4 2.37 14.45 6.80
CA ILE A 4 3.07 13.96 5.60
C ILE A 4 2.10 14.16 4.45
N SER A 5 2.37 15.12 3.58
CA SER A 5 1.51 15.44 2.43
C SER A 5 1.43 14.23 1.50
N LEU A 6 0.44 13.37 1.73
CA LEU A 6 0.20 12.13 0.98
C LEU A 6 -1.03 12.33 0.08
N PRO A 7 -0.86 12.51 -1.24
CA PRO A 7 -1.95 12.63 -2.20
C PRO A 7 -2.72 11.32 -2.28
N LYS A 8 -3.96 11.29 -1.78
CA LYS A 8 -4.77 10.06 -1.69
C LYS A 8 -5.17 9.53 -3.07
N GLU A 9 -5.22 10.40 -4.06
CA GLU A 9 -5.50 10.08 -5.47
C GLU A 9 -4.39 9.26 -6.14
N LEU A 10 -3.21 9.16 -5.51
CA LEU A 10 -2.10 8.31 -5.96
C LEU A 10 -2.07 6.95 -5.24
N ALA A 11 -3.12 6.63 -4.48
CA ALA A 11 -3.19 5.41 -3.69
C ALA A 11 -4.43 4.57 -3.99
N ILE A 12 -4.25 3.26 -3.91
CA ILE A 12 -5.33 2.30 -3.75
C ILE A 12 -5.76 2.34 -2.29
N LYS A 13 -7.04 2.64 -2.04
CA LYS A 13 -7.58 2.68 -0.68
C LYS A 13 -8.21 1.35 -0.31
N MET A 14 -7.63 0.67 0.67
CA MET A 14 -8.20 -0.53 1.30
C MET A 14 -8.77 -0.18 2.67
N VAL A 15 -9.94 -0.72 3.01
CA VAL A 15 -10.62 -0.46 4.29
C VAL A 15 -11.02 -1.78 4.93
N LYS A 16 -10.59 -2.01 6.18
CA LYS A 16 -11.00 -3.14 7.02
C LYS A 16 -11.78 -2.63 8.23
N GLY A 17 -12.91 -3.26 8.55
CA GLY A 17 -13.78 -2.84 9.64
C GLY A 17 -14.22 -1.38 9.52
N SER A 18 -14.13 -0.62 10.62
CA SER A 18 -14.52 0.80 10.64
C SER A 18 -13.54 1.75 9.95
N GLY A 19 -12.33 1.30 9.60
CA GLY A 19 -11.34 2.11 8.89
C GLY A 19 -10.78 3.31 9.64
N LYS A 20 -11.00 3.41 10.96
CA LYS A 20 -10.66 4.60 11.77
C LYS A 20 -9.17 4.88 11.87
N ARG A 21 -8.34 3.85 11.73
CA ARG A 21 -6.87 3.93 11.86
C ARG A 21 -6.27 4.02 10.48
N VAL A 22 -5.25 4.85 10.27
CA VAL A 22 -4.75 5.13 8.91
C VAL A 22 -3.25 4.89 8.81
N ILE A 23 -2.85 4.13 7.80
CA ILE A 23 -1.46 4.02 7.36
C ILE A 23 -1.35 4.30 5.87
N ALA A 24 -0.16 4.72 5.44
CA ALA A 24 0.24 4.71 4.04
C ALA A 24 1.31 3.63 3.84
N LEU A 25 1.20 2.90 2.74
CA LEU A 25 2.07 1.76 2.42
C LEU A 25 2.63 1.98 1.02
N PHE A 26 3.94 2.14 0.92
CA PHE A 26 4.65 2.02 -0.37
C PHE A 26 5.04 0.55 -0.55
N ALA A 27 4.46 -0.10 -1.55
CA ALA A 27 4.64 -1.53 -1.77
C ALA A 27 4.78 -1.86 -3.26
N ASP A 28 5.64 -2.83 -3.56
CA ASP A 28 5.81 -3.38 -4.90
C ASP A 28 5.06 -4.74 -4.98
N PRO A 29 4.24 -5.00 -6.01
CA PRO A 29 3.46 -6.22 -6.13
C PRO A 29 4.30 -7.50 -6.25
N ASN A 30 5.57 -7.40 -6.67
CA ASN A 30 6.50 -8.53 -6.76
C ASN A 30 7.39 -8.69 -5.52
N CYS A 31 7.25 -7.83 -4.52
CA CYS A 31 8.03 -7.92 -3.29
C CYS A 31 7.48 -8.98 -2.33
N HIS A 32 8.29 -9.99 -2.02
CA HIS A 32 7.92 -11.03 -1.04
C HIS A 32 7.58 -10.45 0.35
N TYR A 33 8.35 -9.46 0.83
CA TYR A 33 8.06 -8.82 2.11
C TYR A 33 6.80 -7.96 2.09
N CYS A 34 6.41 -7.39 0.93
CA CYS A 34 5.12 -6.71 0.82
C CYS A 34 3.97 -7.71 0.95
N GLN A 35 4.09 -8.88 0.34
CA GLN A 35 3.08 -9.95 0.46
C GLN A 35 2.98 -10.47 1.89
N GLN A 36 4.11 -10.65 2.56
CA GLN A 36 4.11 -11.00 3.98
C GLN A 36 3.45 -9.90 4.84
N PHE A 37 3.68 -8.63 4.52
CA PHE A 37 3.04 -7.53 5.24
C PHE A 37 1.52 -7.51 5.00
N GLU A 38 1.06 -7.74 3.77
CA GLU A 38 -0.37 -7.88 3.45
C GLU A 38 -1.02 -9.05 4.20
N GLN A 39 -0.33 -10.20 4.34
CA GLN A 39 -0.78 -11.31 5.19
C GLN A 39 -0.89 -10.89 6.65
N ASN A 40 0.12 -10.20 7.20
CA ASN A 40 0.05 -9.69 8.56
C ASN A 40 -1.11 -8.70 8.77
N LEU A 41 -1.49 -7.94 7.74
CA LEU A 41 -2.64 -7.04 7.79
C LEU A 41 -3.98 -7.78 7.82
N GLU A 42 -4.06 -9.08 7.52
CA GLU A 42 -5.29 -9.88 7.72
C GLU A 42 -5.71 -9.92 9.19
N ASP A 43 -4.74 -9.88 10.11
CA ASP A 43 -4.97 -9.89 11.56
C ASP A 43 -5.10 -8.48 12.18
N VAL A 44 -5.18 -7.42 11.36
CA VAL A 44 -5.30 -6.02 11.80
C VAL A 44 -6.66 -5.47 11.37
N ASN A 45 -7.48 -5.06 12.34
CA ASN A 45 -8.85 -4.60 12.09
C ASN A 45 -8.96 -3.06 12.03
N ASP A 46 -10.14 -2.51 11.75
CA ASP A 46 -10.43 -1.07 11.88
C ASP A 46 -9.39 -0.11 11.26
N ILE A 47 -8.83 -0.50 10.12
CA ILE A 47 -7.71 0.18 9.46
C ILE A 47 -8.08 0.55 8.02
N THR A 48 -7.69 1.75 7.61
CA THR A 48 -7.60 2.20 6.23
C THR A 48 -6.12 2.17 5.82
N VAL A 49 -5.81 1.43 4.77
CA VAL A 49 -4.47 1.37 4.16
C VAL A 49 -4.54 2.12 2.84
N TYR A 50 -3.73 3.17 2.70
CA TYR A 50 -3.48 3.82 1.41
C TYR A 50 -2.23 3.20 0.80
N VAL A 51 -2.42 2.29 -0.13
CA VAL A 51 -1.33 1.62 -0.84
C VAL A 51 -0.90 2.48 -2.02
N PHE A 52 0.36 2.85 -2.06
CA PHE A 52 1.04 3.50 -3.18
C PHE A 52 1.84 2.41 -3.92
N PRO A 53 1.38 1.93 -5.09
CA PRO A 53 2.10 0.88 -5.83
C PRO A 53 3.46 1.41 -6.32
N TYR A 54 4.53 1.07 -5.59
CA TYR A 54 5.87 1.63 -5.73
C TYR A 54 6.78 0.61 -6.44
N ASN A 55 6.72 0.64 -7.77
CA ASN A 55 7.31 -0.39 -8.66
C ASN A 55 8.81 -0.21 -8.85
N ILE A 56 9.61 -0.64 -7.88
CA ILE A 56 11.08 -0.46 -7.88
C ILE A 56 11.86 -1.76 -8.10
N LEU A 57 11.19 -2.92 -8.14
CA LEU A 57 11.86 -4.22 -8.20
C LEU A 57 11.94 -4.81 -9.61
N SER A 58 10.93 -4.57 -10.46
CA SER A 58 10.89 -5.14 -11.81
C SER A 58 9.98 -4.36 -12.75
N VAL A 59 10.20 -4.51 -14.05
CA VAL A 59 9.29 -3.98 -15.08
C VAL A 59 7.90 -4.63 -14.97
N ASP A 60 7.85 -5.92 -14.63
CA ASP A 60 6.61 -6.66 -14.42
C ASP A 60 5.76 -6.08 -13.28
N SER A 61 6.39 -5.46 -12.28
CA SER A 61 5.68 -4.76 -11.20
C SER A 61 4.82 -3.63 -11.73
N VAL A 62 5.31 -2.89 -12.75
CA VAL A 62 4.55 -1.80 -13.38
C VAL A 62 3.31 -2.34 -14.10
N TYR A 63 3.46 -3.45 -14.85
CA TYR A 63 2.33 -4.06 -15.56
C TYR A 63 1.25 -4.58 -14.60
N LEU A 64 1.66 -5.25 -13.51
CA LEU A 64 0.74 -5.74 -12.48
C LEU A 64 0.02 -4.59 -11.78
N SER A 65 0.76 -3.57 -11.35
CA SER A 65 0.20 -2.39 -10.70
C SER A 65 -0.76 -1.63 -11.63
N HIS A 66 -0.45 -1.51 -12.92
CA HIS A 66 -1.35 -0.89 -13.91
C HIS A 66 -2.65 -1.68 -14.06
N ALA A 67 -2.56 -3.01 -14.20
CA ALA A 67 -3.73 -3.89 -14.30
C ALA A 67 -4.60 -3.85 -13.03
N ILE A 68 -3.99 -3.87 -11.85
CA ILE A 68 -4.68 -3.73 -10.56
C ILE A 68 -5.35 -2.36 -10.46
N TRP A 69 -4.61 -1.27 -10.71
CA TRP A 69 -5.10 0.11 -10.65
C TRP A 69 -6.31 0.34 -11.55
N CYS A 70 -6.29 -0.27 -12.73
CA CYS A 70 -7.32 -0.11 -13.75
C CYS A 70 -8.45 -1.15 -13.67
N SER A 71 -8.44 -2.01 -12.65
CA SER A 71 -9.51 -2.98 -12.46
C SER A 71 -10.80 -2.30 -11.97
N ALA A 72 -11.92 -3.04 -12.03
CA ALA A 72 -13.21 -2.54 -11.54
C ALA A 72 -13.19 -2.26 -10.02
N ASP A 73 -12.37 -3.01 -9.27
CA ASP A 73 -12.13 -2.83 -7.85
C ASP A 73 -10.63 -3.01 -7.55
N PRO A 74 -9.84 -1.91 -7.56
CA PRO A 74 -8.41 -1.97 -7.32
C PRO A 74 -8.01 -2.50 -5.94
N ALA A 75 -8.85 -2.31 -4.92
CA ALA A 75 -8.57 -2.82 -3.59
C ALA A 75 -8.68 -4.35 -3.57
N GLN A 76 -9.75 -4.89 -4.16
CA GLN A 76 -9.93 -6.34 -4.29
C GLN A 76 -8.85 -6.96 -5.19
N ALA A 77 -8.50 -6.32 -6.31
CA ALA A 77 -7.47 -6.82 -7.22
C ALA A 77 -6.08 -6.82 -6.58
N TRP A 78 -5.74 -5.77 -5.81
CA TRP A 78 -4.49 -5.71 -5.06
C TRP A 78 -4.40 -6.84 -4.03
N GLU A 79 -5.43 -6.99 -3.19
CA GLU A 79 -5.48 -8.04 -2.18
C GLU A 79 -5.43 -9.44 -2.81
N GLY A 80 -6.18 -9.68 -3.89
CA GLY A 80 -6.16 -10.95 -4.63
C GLY A 80 -4.79 -11.31 -5.16
N TRP A 81 -4.08 -10.36 -5.75
CA TRP A 81 -2.70 -10.58 -6.19
C TRP A 81 -1.76 -10.83 -5.01
N MET A 82 -1.79 -9.96 -3.99
CA MET A 82 -0.82 -9.99 -2.90
C MET A 82 -0.96 -11.20 -1.98
N LEU A 83 -2.20 -11.65 -1.72
CA LEU A 83 -2.46 -12.79 -0.83
C LEU A 83 -2.53 -14.12 -1.57
N ARG A 84 -3.07 -14.13 -2.80
CA ARG A 84 -3.45 -15.36 -3.50
C ARG A 84 -2.83 -15.52 -4.88
N ARG A 85 -2.02 -14.56 -5.34
CA ARG A 85 -1.47 -14.53 -6.71
C ARG A 85 -2.56 -14.59 -7.78
N GLU A 86 -3.73 -14.05 -7.47
CA GLU A 86 -4.83 -13.92 -8.42
C GLU A 86 -4.45 -12.91 -9.50
N GLN A 87 -4.39 -13.36 -10.76
CA GLN A 87 -3.97 -12.51 -11.86
C GLN A 87 -5.02 -11.41 -12.10
N PRO A 88 -4.62 -10.13 -12.15
CA PRO A 88 -5.55 -9.07 -12.47
C PRO A 88 -6.07 -9.23 -13.91
N GLY A 89 -7.27 -8.69 -14.15
CA GLY A 89 -7.88 -8.68 -15.48
C GLY A 89 -7.11 -7.83 -16.49
N ARG A 90 -7.61 -7.79 -17.72
CA ARG A 90 -7.04 -6.92 -18.76
C ARG A 90 -7.25 -5.44 -18.41
N VAL A 91 -6.23 -4.63 -18.66
CA VAL A 91 -6.33 -3.16 -18.57
C VAL A 91 -7.37 -2.67 -19.59
N PRO A 92 -8.42 -1.95 -19.17
CA PRO A 92 -9.36 -1.30 -20.08
C PRO A 92 -8.65 -0.27 -20.98
N ALA A 93 -9.11 -0.16 -22.22
CA ALA A 93 -8.56 0.81 -23.17
C ALA A 93 -8.66 2.25 -22.61
N GLY A 94 -7.55 2.98 -22.66
CA GLY A 94 -7.48 4.38 -22.22
C GLY A 94 -7.30 4.58 -20.71
N CYS A 95 -7.23 3.53 -19.89
CA CYS A 95 -6.92 3.68 -18.47
C CYS A 95 -5.45 4.06 -18.25
N LEU A 96 -5.23 5.15 -17.52
CA LEU A 96 -3.91 5.63 -17.15
C LEU A 96 -3.58 5.26 -15.70
N PHE A 97 -2.35 4.81 -15.47
CA PHE A 97 -1.80 4.55 -14.14
C PHE A 97 -0.67 5.57 -13.87
N PRO A 98 -0.75 6.38 -12.80
CA PRO A 98 0.21 7.46 -12.54
C PRO A 98 1.51 6.95 -11.89
N ASN A 99 2.17 5.96 -12.52
CA ASN A 99 3.38 5.31 -11.98
C ASN A 99 4.48 6.32 -11.64
N GLU A 100 4.77 7.25 -12.55
CA GLU A 100 5.87 8.21 -12.40
C GLU A 100 5.63 9.15 -11.21
N LYS A 101 4.39 9.60 -11.01
CA LYS A 101 4.03 10.45 -9.87
C LYS A 101 4.17 9.72 -8.54
N ILE A 102 3.86 8.42 -8.50
CA ILE A 102 4.04 7.60 -7.30
C ILE A 102 5.54 7.39 -7.01
N LEU A 103 6.35 7.20 -8.05
CA LEU A 103 7.81 7.11 -7.93
C LEU A 103 8.43 8.42 -7.42
N GLU A 104 8.01 9.56 -7.96
CA GLU A 104 8.42 10.90 -7.52
C GLU A 104 8.06 11.14 -6.04
N LEU A 105 6.81 10.86 -5.66
CA LEU A 105 6.38 10.98 -4.26
C LEU A 105 7.22 10.10 -3.32
N GLY A 106 7.48 8.85 -3.70
CA GLY A 106 8.33 7.97 -2.89
C GLY A 106 9.76 8.49 -2.78
N ALA A 107 10.32 9.06 -3.84
CA ALA A 107 11.64 9.68 -3.82
C ALA A 107 11.70 10.91 -2.90
N GLU A 108 10.70 11.79 -2.95
CA GLU A 108 10.57 12.95 -2.05
C GLU A 108 10.50 12.52 -0.58
N LEU A 109 9.79 11.44 -0.30
CA LEU A 109 9.68 10.85 1.04
C LEU A 109 10.86 9.94 1.40
N GLN A 110 11.87 9.84 0.54
CA GLN A 110 13.06 9.00 0.72
C GLN A 110 12.72 7.52 0.95
N VAL A 111 11.72 6.99 0.26
CA VAL A 111 11.38 5.57 0.25
C VAL A 111 12.43 4.80 -0.55
N ARG A 112 13.28 4.04 0.16
CA ARG A 112 14.40 3.28 -0.42
C ARG A 112 14.15 1.77 -0.51
N ALA A 113 13.12 1.28 0.15
CA ALA A 113 12.78 -0.13 0.20
C ALA A 113 11.26 -0.32 0.25
N THR A 114 10.80 -1.49 -0.15
CA THR A 114 9.40 -1.92 -0.02
C THR A 114 9.31 -3.19 0.83
N PRO A 115 8.33 -3.32 1.74
CA PRO A 115 7.32 -2.30 2.06
C PRO A 115 7.95 -1.16 2.90
N THR A 116 7.46 0.06 2.71
CA THR A 116 7.69 1.17 3.66
C THR A 116 6.34 1.67 4.15
N ILE A 117 6.19 1.70 5.47
CA ILE A 117 4.94 2.00 6.16
C ILE A 117 5.07 3.35 6.84
N TYR A 118 4.14 4.26 6.56
CA TYR A 118 4.01 5.54 7.23
C TYR A 118 2.75 5.54 8.09
N PHE A 119 2.91 5.96 9.34
CA PHE A 119 1.81 6.08 10.29
C PHE A 119 1.29 7.51 10.38
N ALA A 120 0.09 7.68 10.94
CA ALA A 120 -0.58 8.97 11.01
C ALA A 120 0.19 10.04 11.82
N ASP A 121 1.02 9.63 12.77
CA ASP A 121 1.89 10.50 13.58
C ASP A 121 3.13 11.00 12.83
N GLY A 122 3.39 10.49 11.62
CA GLY A 122 4.53 10.83 10.79
C GLY A 122 5.72 9.88 10.93
N SER A 123 5.66 8.93 11.88
CA SER A 123 6.69 7.91 12.00
C SER A 123 6.64 6.91 10.84
N ARG A 124 7.77 6.27 10.55
CA ARG A 124 7.89 5.29 9.48
C ARG A 124 8.61 4.02 9.91
N VAL A 125 8.29 2.92 9.23
CA VAL A 125 8.94 1.62 9.37
C VAL A 125 9.25 1.09 7.98
N GLU A 126 10.49 0.67 7.77
CA GLU A 126 10.91 -0.04 6.56
C GLU A 126 10.89 -1.55 6.82
N GLY A 127 10.44 -2.31 5.82
CA GLY A 127 10.30 -3.76 5.89
C GLY A 127 8.97 -4.24 6.47
N SER A 128 8.74 -5.55 6.34
CA SER A 128 7.55 -6.20 6.89
C SER A 128 7.62 -6.24 8.42
N ILE A 129 6.49 -5.95 9.06
CA ILE A 129 6.30 -6.08 10.52
C ILE A 129 5.06 -6.92 10.81
N SER A 130 5.06 -7.60 11.95
CA SER A 130 3.94 -8.44 12.37
C SER A 130 2.70 -7.61 12.72
N ALA A 131 1.53 -8.26 12.65
CA ALA A 131 0.25 -7.68 13.07
C ALA A 131 0.32 -7.05 14.47
N ARG A 132 0.93 -7.75 15.44
CA ARG A 132 1.16 -7.24 16.80
C ARG A 132 1.88 -5.90 16.80
N ARG A 133 2.96 -5.76 16.02
CA ARG A 133 3.74 -4.51 15.99
C ARG A 133 2.97 -3.37 15.30
N VAL A 134 2.15 -3.69 14.30
CA VAL A 134 1.22 -2.72 13.70
C VAL A 134 0.22 -2.24 14.75
N GLU A 135 -0.44 -3.16 15.45
CA GLU A 135 -1.42 -2.87 16.50
C GLU A 135 -0.83 -2.01 17.62
N GLU A 136 0.35 -2.39 18.15
CA GLU A 136 1.08 -1.61 19.16
C GLU A 136 1.33 -0.18 18.69
N LYS A 137 1.77 -0.03 17.44
CA LYS A 137 2.07 1.28 16.89
C LYS A 137 0.80 2.12 16.71
N LEU A 138 -0.28 1.53 16.20
CA LEU A 138 -1.56 2.21 16.03
C LEU A 138 -2.16 2.64 17.37
N ALA A 139 -2.09 1.79 18.39
CA ALA A 139 -2.57 2.09 19.75
C ALA A 139 -1.79 3.25 20.39
N SER A 140 -0.47 3.31 20.19
CA SER A 140 0.35 4.42 20.70
C SER A 140 -0.02 5.80 20.14
N ILE A 141 -0.58 5.83 18.92
CA ILE A 141 -0.97 7.08 18.24
C ILE A 141 -2.33 7.56 18.72
N GLN A 142 -3.25 6.64 19.02
CA GLN A 142 -4.59 7.00 19.52
C GLN A 142 -4.57 7.51 20.96
N SER A 143 -3.48 7.27 21.69
CA SER A 143 -3.34 7.64 23.11
C SER A 143 -2.65 9.00 23.32
N GLY A 144 -2.27 9.71 22.25
CA GLY A 144 -1.59 11.01 22.29
C GLY A 144 -2.31 12.07 21.49
#